data_AF-A0A1S1Y4S1-F1
#
_entry.id   AF-A0A1S1Y4S1-F1
#
_cell.length_a   1.000
_cell.length_b   1.000
_cell.length_c   1.000
_cell.angle_alpha   90.00
_cell.angle_beta   90.00
_cell.angle_gamma   90.00
#
_symmetry.space_group_name_H-M   'P 1'
#
loop_
_entity.id
_entity.type
_entity.pdbx_description
1 polymer ?
#
loop_
_entity_poly.entity_id
_entity_poly.type
_entity_poly.pdbx_seq_one_letter_code
_entity_poly.pdbx_strand_id
1 'polypeptide(L)' 'MFSASDRRNVEKASQTANLLVQDLQGLVKSDNPLLADIALEILQQAAQIEQRLNRIEAITREGENTA' A
#
# COMPACT_ATOMS: atom_id res chain seq x y z
N MET A 1 20.70 8.10 6.01
CA MET A 1 19.88 9.30 5.75
C MET A 1 19.13 9.06 4.43
N PHE A 2 17.79 9.12 4.43
CA PHE A 2 17.00 8.99 3.20
C PHE A 2 17.09 10.28 2.39
N SER A 3 17.27 10.19 1.08
CA SER A 3 17.20 11.36 0.21
C SER A 3 15.74 11.83 0.06
N ALA A 4 15.55 13.08 -0.36
CA ALA A 4 14.21 13.58 -0.68
C ALA A 4 13.52 12.75 -1.79
N SER A 5 14.31 12.18 -2.71
CA SER A 5 13.80 11.28 -3.76
C SER A 5 13.31 9.96 -3.16
N ASP A 6 14.05 9.37 -2.23
CA ASP A 6 13.66 8.12 -1.58
C ASP A 6 12.34 8.29 -0.83
N ARG A 7 12.19 9.40 -0.08
CA ARG A 7 10.96 9.72 0.66
C ARG A 7 9.76 9.81 -0.27
N ARG A 8 9.88 10.61 -1.35
CA ARG A 8 8.81 10.77 -2.35
C ARG A 8 8.43 9.44 -3.02
N ASN A 9 9.42 8.59 -3.31
CA ASN A 9 9.17 7.28 -3.91
C ASN A 9 8.40 6.36 -2.95
N VAL A 10 8.78 6.33 -1.67
CA VAL A 10 8.10 5.52 -0.64
C VAL A 10 6.68 6.03 -0.39
N GLU A 11 6.50 7.35 -0.26
CA GLU A 11 5.18 7.98 -0.10
C GLU A 11 4.26 7.62 -1.27
N LYS A 12 4.74 7.79 -2.51
CA LYS A 12 3.96 7.44 -3.70
C LYS A 12 3.62 5.94 -3.73
N ALA A 13 4.56 5.07 -3.36
CA ALA A 13 4.33 3.64 -3.33
C ALA A 13 3.28 3.26 -2.27
N SER A 14 3.38 3.81 -1.06
CA SER A 14 2.40 3.61 0.03
C SER A 14 0.99 4.04 -0.41
N GLN A 15 0.85 5.25 -0.97
CA GLN A 15 -0.43 5.75 -1.46
C GLN A 15 -1.01 4.86 -2.57
N THR A 16 -0.17 4.41 -3.50
CA THR A 16 -0.60 3.52 -4.59
C THR A 16 -1.07 2.17 -4.05
N ALA A 17 -0.38 1.60 -3.07
CA ALA A 17 -0.77 0.34 -2.44
C ALA A 17 -2.09 0.48 -1.68
N ASN A 18 -2.32 1.61 -1.01
CA ASN A 18 -3.59 1.89 -0.34
C ASN A 18 -4.76 1.98 -1.33
N LEU A 19 -4.58 2.66 -2.47
CA LEU A 19 -5.60 2.71 -3.52
C LEU A 19 -5.91 1.30 -4.07
N LEU A 20 -4.88 0.49 -4.33
CA LEU A 20 -5.07 -0.90 -4.78
C LEU A 20 -5.86 -1.73 -3.76
N VAL A 21 -5.58 -1.58 -2.46
CA VAL A 21 -6.36 -2.25 -1.39
C VAL A 21 -7.83 -1.85 -1.44
N GLN A 22 -8.13 -0.56 -1.60
CA GLN A 22 -9.52 -0.08 -1.70
C GLN A 22 -10.23 -0.63 -2.94
N ASP A 23 -9.56 -0.62 -4.10
CA ASP A 23 -10.11 -1.15 -5.35
C ASP A 23 -10.40 -2.66 -5.23
N LEU A 24 -9.48 -3.43 -4.63
CA LEU A 24 -9.66 -4.85 -4.40
C LEU A 24 -10.77 -5.15 -3.38
N GLN A 25 -10.92 -4.34 -2.34
CA GLN A 25 -12.08 -4.44 -1.42
C GLN A 25 -13.41 -4.18 -2.14
N GLY A 26 -13.41 -3.32 -3.15
CA GLY A 26 -14.55 -3.14 -4.06
C GLY A 26 -14.78 -4.40 -4.91
N LEU A 27 -13.72 -4.95 -5.50
CA LEU A 27 -13.79 -6.11 -6.38
C LEU A 27 -14.24 -7.39 -5.66
N VAL A 28 -13.86 -7.57 -4.38
CA VAL A 28 -14.36 -8.66 -3.52
C VAL A 28 -15.89 -8.65 -3.39
N LYS A 29 -16.54 -7.51 -3.56
CA LYS A 29 -18.00 -7.36 -3.48
C LYS A 29 -18.71 -7.56 -4.82
N SER A 30 -18.00 -8.01 -5.86
CA SER A 30 -18.59 -8.22 -7.18
C SER A 30 -19.55 -9.41 -7.18
N ASP A 31 -20.62 -9.31 -7.97
CA ASP A 31 -21.59 -10.40 -8.15
C ASP A 31 -20.99 -11.61 -8.88
N ASN A 32 -19.92 -11.40 -9.65
CA ASN A 32 -19.20 -12.47 -10.33
C ASN A 32 -18.27 -13.21 -9.33
N PRO A 33 -18.51 -14.49 -9.01
CA PRO A 33 -17.74 -15.22 -8.01
C PRO A 33 -16.25 -15.33 -8.36
N LEU A 34 -15.90 -15.47 -9.64
CA LEU A 34 -14.51 -15.54 -10.08
C LEU A 34 -13.75 -14.24 -9.78
N LEU A 35 -14.42 -13.09 -9.97
CA LEU A 35 -13.82 -11.79 -9.65
C LEU A 35 -13.66 -11.63 -8.14
N ALA A 36 -14.66 -12.03 -7.35
CA ALA A 36 -14.61 -11.96 -5.89
C ALA A 36 -13.49 -12.83 -5.31
N ASP A 37 -13.35 -14.07 -5.79
CA ASP A 37 -12.34 -15.02 -5.32
C ASP A 37 -10.91 -14.55 -5.65
N ILE A 38 -10.67 -14.15 -6.91
CA ILE A 38 -9.35 -13.63 -7.32
C ILE A 38 -9.02 -12.34 -6.56
N ALA A 39 -10.00 -11.45 -6.38
CA ALA A 39 -9.80 -10.23 -5.62
C ALA A 39 -9.42 -10.50 -4.17
N LEU A 40 -10.04 -11.50 -3.51
CA LEU A 40 -9.75 -11.85 -2.13
C LEU A 40 -8.32 -12.35 -1.96
N GLU A 41 -7.82 -13.17 -2.88
CA GLU A 41 -6.44 -13.67 -2.88
C GLU A 41 -5.45 -12.51 -3.04
N ILE A 42 -5.67 -11.62 -4.01
CA ILE A 42 -4.78 -10.48 -4.28
C ILE A 42 -4.85 -9.47 -3.13
N LEU A 43 -6.02 -9.24 -2.54
CA LEU A 43 -6.23 -8.30 -1.44
C LEU A 43 -5.35 -8.61 -0.24
N GLN A 44 -5.19 -9.89 0.12
CA GLN A 44 -4.33 -10.28 1.24
C GLN A 44 -2.87 -9.87 0.99
N GLN A 45 -2.37 -10.04 -0.22
CA GLN A 45 -1.01 -9.65 -0.60
C GLN A 45 -0.87 -8.13 -0.64
N ALA A 46 -1.84 -7.43 -1.24
CA ALA A 46 -1.86 -5.98 -1.33
C ALA A 46 -1.87 -5.32 0.06
N ALA A 47 -2.66 -5.83 1.00
CA ALA A 47 -2.72 -5.33 2.38
C ALA A 47 -1.38 -5.49 3.12
N GLN A 48 -0.68 -6.62 2.92
CA GLN A 48 0.65 -6.83 3.48
C GLN A 48 1.69 -5.86 2.88
N ILE A 49 1.61 -5.61 1.58
CA ILE A 49 2.48 -4.65 0.88
C ILE A 49 2.23 -3.23 1.41
N GLU A 50 0.97 -2.82 1.49
CA GLU A 50 0.56 -1.52 2.04
C GLU A 50 1.09 -1.33 3.47
N GLN A 51 0.88 -2.32 4.35
CA GLN A 51 1.37 -2.25 5.73
C GLN A 51 2.90 -2.08 5.79
N ARG A 52 3.65 -2.82 4.96
CA ARG A 52 5.11 -2.71 4.92
C ARG A 52 5.56 -1.35 4.41
N LEU A 53 4.92 -0.83 3.37
CA LEU A 53 5.23 0.49 2.82
C LEU A 53 4.89 1.60 3.81
N ASN A 54 3.76 1.53 4.52
CA ASN A 54 3.38 2.48 5.57
C ASN A 54 4.42 2.50 6.71
N ARG A 55 4.95 1.33 7.10
CA ARG A 55 6.04 1.25 8.10
C ARG A 55 7.33 1.90 7.61
N ILE A 56 7.72 1.66 6.35
CA ILE A 56 8.92 2.27 5.78
C ILE A 56 8.73 3.78 5.68
N GLU A 57 7.56 4.23 5.22
CA GLU A 57 7.21 5.64 5.11
C GLU A 57 7.33 6.35 6.46
N ALA A 58 6.74 5.79 7.52
CA ALA A 58 6.85 6.33 8.88
C ALA A 58 8.31 6.51 9.32
N ILE A 59 9.16 5.48 9.13
CA ILE A 59 10.60 5.54 9.44
C ILE A 59 11.29 6.64 8.61
N THR A 60 10.92 6.80 7.33
CA THR A 60 11.52 7.83 6.48
C THR A 60 11.13 9.26 6.88
N ARG A 61 9.93 9.46 7.45
CA ARG A 61 9.46 10.74 8.00
C ARG A 61 10.08 11.04 9.37
N GLU A 62 10.21 10.05 10.26
CA GLU A 62 10.85 10.24 11.57
C GLU A 62 12.31 10.70 11.44
N GLY A 63 13.02 10.22 10.41
CA GLY A 63 14.37 10.69 10.07
C GLY A 63 14.45 12.15 9.59
N GLU A 64 13.32 12.85 9.34
CA GLU A 64 13.28 14.30 9.11
C GLU A 64 13.29 15.11 10.40
N ASN A 65 12.63 14.62 11.47
CA ASN A 65 12.49 15.39 12.72
C ASN A 65 13.78 15.42 13.57
N THR A 66 14.79 14.65 13.19
CA THR A 66 16.08 14.55 13.88
C THR A 66 17.26 15.13 13.09
N ALA A 67 17.00 15.77 11.93
CA ALA A 67 18.02 16.37 11.05
C ALA A 67 17.82 17.89 10.94
#